data_AF-A0A9E5W2C3-F1
#
_entry.id   AF-A0A9E5W2C3-F1
#
_cell.length_a   1.000
_cell.length_b   1.000
_cell.length_c   1.000
_cell.angle_alpha   90.00
_cell.angle_beta   90.00
_cell.angle_gamma   90.00
#
_symmetry.space_group_name_H-M   'P 1'
#
loop_
_entity.id
_entity.type
_entity.pdbx_description
1 polymer ?
#
loop_
_entity_poly.entity_id
_entity_poly.type
_entity_poly.pdbx_seq_one_letter_code
_entity_poly.pdbx_strand_id
1 'polypeptide(L)'
;MSGLRNKLIKIIAACLLPALLLLFLTAAASSASEARVYDQAALFTEQEKAHLEQRIGAIRAELSLDPVIVTVDDTGGKSSRDYADDFYDEGGFGMGAERDGLLLL
;
A
#
# COMPACT_ATOMS: atom_id res chain seq x y z
N MET A 1 -50.37 -20.00 -6.45
CA MET A 1 -48.93 -20.27 -6.17
C MET A 1 -47.97 -19.28 -6.84
N SER A 2 -48.39 -18.48 -7.85
CA SER A 2 -47.53 -17.48 -8.53
C SER A 2 -47.21 -16.23 -7.70
N GLY A 3 -48.15 -15.75 -6.87
CA GLY A 3 -47.97 -14.52 -6.09
C GLY A 3 -46.90 -14.59 -4.99
N LEU A 4 -46.73 -15.76 -4.35
CA LEU A 4 -45.73 -15.96 -3.30
C LEU A 4 -44.31 -16.00 -3.87
N ARG A 5 -44.14 -16.64 -5.03
CA ARG A 5 -42.86 -16.72 -5.75
C ARG A 5 -42.36 -15.34 -6.19
N ASN A 6 -43.26 -14.47 -6.67
CA ASN A 6 -42.89 -13.12 -7.10
C ASN A 6 -42.57 -12.19 -5.91
N LYS A 7 -43.19 -12.40 -4.74
CA LYS A 7 -42.84 -11.67 -3.51
C LYS A 7 -41.46 -12.10 -2.98
N LEU A 8 -41.17 -13.40 -2.98
CA LEU A 8 -39.85 -13.92 -2.60
C LEU A 8 -38.74 -13.35 -3.49
N ILE A 9 -38.91 -13.37 -4.81
CA ILE A 9 -37.91 -12.84 -5.76
C ILE A 9 -37.61 -11.36 -5.50
N LYS A 10 -38.63 -10.56 -5.19
CA LYS A 10 -38.46 -9.12 -4.89
C LYS A 10 -37.72 -8.88 -3.57
N ILE A 11 -37.99 -9.67 -2.53
CA ILE A 11 -37.30 -9.57 -1.24
C ILE A 11 -35.84 -9.98 -1.40
N ILE A 12 -35.59 -11.07 -2.12
CA ILE A 12 -34.24 -11.55 -2.42
C ILE A 12 -33.47 -10.50 -3.22
N ALA A 13 -34.08 -9.92 -4.26
CA ALA A 13 -33.46 -8.85 -5.03
C ALA A 13 -33.20 -7.59 -4.18
N ALA A 14 -34.15 -7.18 -3.34
CA ALA A 14 -34.03 -6.02 -2.47
C ALA A 14 -32.92 -6.17 -1.40
N CYS A 15 -32.58 -7.39 -1.00
CA CYS A 15 -31.46 -7.65 -0.09
C CYS A 15 -30.13 -7.90 -0.81
N LEU A 16 -30.15 -8.62 -1.94
CA LEU A 16 -28.93 -8.99 -2.66
C LEU A 16 -28.35 -7.86 -3.51
N LEU A 17 -29.17 -7.00 -4.12
CA LEU A 17 -28.65 -5.89 -4.93
C LEU A 17 -27.84 -4.89 -4.10
N PRO A 18 -28.32 -4.41 -2.93
CA PRO A 18 -27.53 -3.49 -2.11
C PRO A 18 -26.29 -4.17 -1.52
N ALA A 19 -26.37 -5.45 -1.13
CA ALA A 19 -25.23 -6.20 -0.63
C ALA A 19 -24.15 -6.39 -1.72
N LEU A 20 -24.55 -6.67 -2.96
CA LEU A 20 -23.66 -6.79 -4.11
C LEU A 20 -23.05 -5.42 -4.48
N LEU A 21 -23.84 -4.34 -4.42
CA LEU A 21 -23.36 -2.98 -4.65
C LEU A 21 -22.35 -2.54 -3.59
N LEU A 22 -22.59 -2.87 -2.32
CA LEU A 22 -21.65 -2.64 -1.21
C LEU A 22 -20.33 -3.42 -1.41
N LEU A 23 -20.40 -4.65 -1.95
CA LEU A 23 -19.23 -5.46 -2.28
C LEU A 23 -18.40 -4.86 -3.43
N PHE A 24 -19.04 -4.23 -4.40
CA PHE A 24 -18.36 -3.50 -5.47
C PHE A 24 -17.72 -2.19 -5.00
N LEU A 25 -18.32 -1.50 -4.02
CA LEU A 25 -17.74 -0.28 -3.44
C LEU A 25 -16.47 -0.56 -2.64
N THR A 26 -16.38 -1.69 -1.92
CA THR A 26 -15.17 -2.06 -1.17
C THR A 26 -14.05 -2.56 -2.08
N ALA A 27 -14.36 -3.18 -3.21
CA ALA A 27 -13.36 -3.57 -4.21
C ALA A 27 -12.73 -2.36 -4.94
N ALA A 28 -13.42 -1.21 -4.95
CA ALA A 28 -12.91 0.05 -5.50
C ALA A 28 -12.11 0.89 -4.48
N ALA A 29 -11.96 0.41 -3.23
CA ALA A 29 -11.09 1.02 -2.23
C ALA A 29 -9.62 0.79 -2.63
N SER A 30 -9.18 1.63 -3.56
CA SER A 30 -7.82 2.07 -3.87
C SER A 30 -6.70 1.14 -3.42
N SER A 31 -6.02 0.52 -4.38
CA SER A 31 -4.59 0.24 -4.26
C SER A 31 -3.86 1.58 -4.25
N ALA A 32 -3.97 2.31 -3.14
CA ALA A 32 -3.02 3.35 -2.84
C ALA A 32 -1.68 2.64 -2.79
N SER A 33 -0.83 2.89 -3.79
CA SER A 33 0.56 2.44 -3.74
C SER A 33 1.12 2.94 -2.42
N GLU A 34 1.44 2.01 -1.52
CA GLU A 34 2.17 2.35 -0.31
C GLU A 34 3.42 3.14 -0.70
N ALA A 35 3.58 4.32 -0.10
CA ALA A 35 4.75 5.15 -0.35
C ALA A 35 6.02 4.37 0.01
N ARG A 36 7.08 4.62 -0.75
CA ARG A 36 8.41 4.09 -0.51
C ARG A 36 9.48 5.18 -0.49
N VAL A 37 9.09 6.44 -0.60
CA VAL A 37 9.95 7.61 -0.43
C VAL A 37 9.45 8.45 0.76
N TYR A 38 10.12 8.30 1.89
CA TYR A 38 9.85 9.00 3.14
C TYR A 38 10.86 10.14 3.33
N ASP A 39 10.62 11.25 2.63
CA ASP A 39 11.53 12.41 2.63
C ASP A 39 11.27 13.35 3.82
N GLN A 40 11.68 12.96 5.03
CA GLN A 40 11.40 13.74 6.25
C GLN A 40 12.33 14.94 6.40
N ALA A 41 13.53 14.88 5.80
CA ALA A 41 14.47 16.01 5.74
C ALA A 41 14.15 16.99 4.58
N ALA A 42 13.07 16.74 3.83
CA ALA A 42 12.62 17.59 2.71
C ALA A 42 13.73 17.89 1.68
N LEU A 43 14.51 16.88 1.32
CA LEU A 43 15.62 16.99 0.38
C LEU A 43 15.17 16.93 -1.08
N PHE A 44 13.98 16.38 -1.34
CA PHE A 44 13.46 16.16 -2.68
C PHE A 44 12.27 17.07 -2.98
N THR A 45 12.21 17.55 -4.21
CA THR A 45 11.00 18.15 -4.77
C THR A 45 9.91 17.11 -4.96
N GLU A 46 8.65 17.53 -5.08
CA GLU A 46 7.54 16.63 -5.39
C GLU A 46 7.75 15.84 -6.69
N GLN A 47 8.38 16.46 -7.68
CA GLN A 47 8.68 15.80 -8.97
C GLN A 47 9.74 14.71 -8.79
N GLU A 48 10.77 14.94 -7.98
CA GLU A 48 11.79 13.94 -7.67
C GLU A 48 11.21 12.77 -6.88
N LYS A 49 10.37 13.05 -5.86
CA LYS A 49 9.66 11.99 -5.11
C LYS A 49 8.80 11.13 -6.04
N ALA A 50 8.00 11.75 -6.90
CA ALA A 50 7.19 11.01 -7.87
C ALA A 50 8.03 10.15 -8.83
N HIS A 51 9.18 10.67 -9.29
CA HIS A 51 10.10 9.92 -10.14
C HIS A 51 10.76 8.74 -9.39
N LEU A 52 11.16 8.95 -8.14
CA LEU A 52 11.70 7.89 -7.29
C LEU A 52 10.66 6.79 -7.02
N GLU A 53 9.44 7.17 -6.65
CA GLU A 53 8.32 6.24 -6.45
C GLU A 53 8.03 5.41 -7.71
N GLN A 54 8.02 6.05 -8.89
CA GLN A 54 7.84 5.35 -10.16
C GLN A 54 8.95 4.31 -10.39
N ARG A 55 10.21 4.66 -10.12
CA ARG A 55 11.35 3.75 -10.26
C ARG A 55 11.27 2.59 -9.27
N ILE A 56 10.91 2.87 -8.03
CA ILE A 56 10.70 1.82 -7.01
C ILE A 56 9.58 0.88 -7.45
N GLY A 57 8.45 1.41 -7.94
CA GLY A 57 7.35 0.62 -8.48
C GLY A 57 7.78 -0.32 -9.62
N ALA A 58 8.64 0.16 -10.52
CA ALA A 58 9.22 -0.68 -11.58
C ALA A 58 10.10 -1.81 -11.02
N ILE A 59 10.98 -1.50 -10.04
CA ILE A 59 11.83 -2.50 -9.39
C ILE A 59 10.99 -3.56 -8.67
N ARG A 60 9.94 -3.14 -7.95
CA ARG A 60 9.00 -4.05 -7.26
C ARG A 60 8.34 -5.01 -8.24
N ALA A 61 7.92 -4.50 -9.40
CA ALA A 61 7.28 -5.31 -10.43
C ALA A 61 8.24 -6.27 -11.14
N GLU A 62 9.48 -5.84 -11.41
CA GLU A 62 10.45 -6.62 -12.20
C GLU A 62 11.24 -7.63 -11.35
N LEU A 63 11.64 -7.25 -10.14
CA LEU A 63 12.59 -8.01 -9.31
C LEU A 63 11.96 -8.65 -8.08
N SER A 64 10.67 -8.40 -7.83
CA SER A 64 10.00 -8.82 -6.58
C SER A 64 10.75 -8.39 -5.31
N LEU A 65 11.38 -7.21 -5.36
CA LEU A 65 12.14 -6.59 -4.28
C LEU A 65 11.39 -5.35 -3.80
N ASP A 66 11.40 -5.02 -2.50
CA ASP A 66 10.77 -3.81 -1.94
C ASP A 66 11.80 -2.74 -1.53
N PRO A 67 12.26 -1.85 -2.44
CA PRO A 67 13.10 -0.72 -2.08
C PRO A 67 12.35 0.35 -1.31
N VAL A 68 13.00 0.91 -0.29
CA VAL A 68 12.53 2.03 0.52
C VAL A 68 13.62 3.11 0.57
N ILE A 69 13.23 4.37 0.48
CA ILE A 69 14.08 5.53 0.70
C ILE A 69 13.51 6.29 1.89
N VAL A 70 14.35 6.64 2.85
CA VAL A 70 14.00 7.55 3.94
C VAL A 70 15.11 8.59 4.08
N THR A 71 14.75 9.85 4.30
CA THR A 71 15.70 10.91 4.62
C THR A 71 15.31 11.48 5.98
N VAL A 72 16.31 11.76 6.83
CA VAL A 72 16.11 12.40 8.14
C VAL A 72 17.27 13.34 8.45
N ASP A 73 16.98 14.45 9.14
CA ASP A 73 18.01 15.37 9.62
C ASP A 73 18.76 14.83 10.84
N ASP A 74 18.11 13.97 11.63
CA ASP A 74 18.64 13.40 12.87
C ASP A 74 18.11 11.98 13.08
N THR A 75 19.01 11.05 13.42
CA THR A 75 18.70 9.66 13.75
C THR A 75 18.29 9.46 15.21
N GLY A 76 18.21 10.54 16.00
CA GLY A 76 17.87 10.49 17.42
C GLY A 76 18.96 9.83 18.26
N GLY A 77 20.23 10.01 17.86
CA GLY A 77 21.39 9.42 18.54
C GLY A 77 21.68 7.95 18.21
N LYS A 78 20.90 7.33 17.31
CA LYS A 78 21.19 6.00 16.75
C LYS A 78 22.26 6.07 15.67
N SER A 79 22.94 4.95 15.40
CA SER A 79 23.71 4.84 14.16
C SER A 79 22.74 4.85 12.96
N SER A 80 23.23 5.24 11.77
CA SER A 80 22.42 5.18 10.54
C SER A 80 21.90 3.77 10.28
N ARG A 81 22.69 2.74 10.62
CA ARG A 81 22.28 1.35 10.47
C ARG A 81 21.14 1.00 11.41
N ASP A 82 21.24 1.31 12.70
CA ASP A 82 20.20 0.97 13.67
C ASP A 82 18.89 1.73 13.36
N TYR A 83 18.98 2.98 12.91
CA TYR A 83 17.81 3.72 12.43
C TYR A 83 17.18 3.03 11.21
N ALA A 84 17.99 2.65 10.22
CA ALA A 84 17.52 1.97 9.01
C ALA A 84 16.86 0.61 9.34
N ASP A 85 17.45 -0.18 10.22
CA ASP A 85 16.92 -1.47 10.65
C ASP A 85 15.56 -1.28 11.36
N ASP A 86 15.47 -0.35 12.32
CA ASP A 86 14.21 -0.07 13.03
C ASP A 86 13.12 0.46 12.08
N PHE A 87 13.46 1.41 11.19
CA PHE A 87 12.52 1.96 10.22
C PHE A 87 12.01 0.87 9.26
N TYR A 88 12.88 -0.07 8.86
CA TYR A 88 12.51 -1.15 7.96
C TYR A 88 11.56 -2.17 8.63
N ASP A 89 11.88 -2.56 9.85
CA ASP A 89 11.14 -3.56 10.60
C ASP A 89 9.78 -3.03 11.07
N GLU A 90 9.75 -1.82 11.65
CA GLU A 90 8.53 -1.15 12.11
C GLU A 90 7.61 -0.79 10.93
N GLY A 91 8.19 -0.40 9.80
CA GLY A 91 7.47 -0.09 8.56
C GLY A 91 6.87 -1.31 7.86
N GLY A 92 7.23 -2.53 8.27
CA GLY A 92 6.68 -3.75 7.71
C GLY A 92 7.10 -4.01 6.26
N PHE A 93 8.22 -3.43 5.81
CA PHE A 93 8.65 -3.51 4.41
C PHE A 93 9.23 -4.87 4.03
N GLY A 94 9.35 -5.08 2.73
CA GLY A 94 9.83 -6.33 2.14
C GLY A 94 8.73 -7.04 1.36
N MET A 95 9.15 -7.86 0.39
CA MET A 95 8.24 -8.63 -0.46
C MET A 95 8.39 -10.14 -0.23
N GLY A 96 7.27 -10.85 -0.30
CA GLY A 96 7.26 -12.32 -0.15
C GLY A 96 7.51 -12.78 1.28
N ALA A 97 7.67 -14.10 1.45
CA ALA A 97 7.84 -14.72 2.76
C ALA A 97 9.18 -14.34 3.43
N GLU A 98 10.22 -14.16 2.62
CA GLU A 98 11.57 -13.80 3.07
C GLU A 98 11.74 -12.28 3.27
N ARG A 99 10.71 -11.48 2.97
CA ARG A 99 10.70 -10.02 3.09
C ARG A 99 11.83 -9.36 2.30
N ASP A 100 12.03 -9.81 1.06
CA ASP A 100 13.06 -9.31 0.15
C ASP A 100 12.87 -7.79 -0.10
N GLY A 101 13.89 -7.01 0.24
CA GLY A 101 13.87 -5.57 0.06
C GLY A 101 15.22 -4.92 0.36
N LEU A 102 15.25 -3.59 0.24
CA LEU A 102 16.40 -2.78 0.61
C LEU A 102 15.92 -1.44 1.15
N LEU A 103 16.72 -0.83 2.02
CA LEU A 103 16.49 0.52 2.50
C LEU A 103 17.70 1.40 2.22
N LEU A 104 17.45 2.59 1.71
CA LEU A 104 18.41 3.68 1.61
C LEU A 104 18.03 4.76 2.64
N LEU A 105 18.97 5.05 3.53
CA LEU A 105 18.93 6.15 4.50
C LEU A 105 20.02 7.17 4.15
#